data_AF-A0A953SGN8-F1
#
_entry.id   AF-A0A953SGN8-F1
#
_cell.length_a   1.000
_cell.length_b   1.000
_cell.length_c   1.000
_cell.angle_alpha   90.00
_cell.angle_beta   90.00
_cell.angle_gamma   90.00
#
_symmetry.space_group_name_H-M   'P 1'
#
loop_
_entity.id
_entity.type
_entity.pdbx_description
1 polymer ?
#
loop_
_entity_poly.entity_id
_entity_poly.type
_entity_poly.pdbx_seq_one_letter_code
_entity_poly.pdbx_strand_id
1 'polypeptide(L)'
;GMHPEFGRRLRLAGSTAYLRTQAVSRLMLDNIYSIGSSWVTMGPHIGQLALHYGANDMGSVMMEENVVSAAGTTYCLDEPVLNRLIREAGFLPAQRDNTYDILKLNSGADSPDLRVGDWSAHRADRLAVHLGGGDDGKAELTVGVSD
;
A
#
# COMPACT_ATOMS: atom_id res chain seq x y z
N GLY A 1 -17.56 -35.94 3.51
CA GLY A 1 -17.60 -35.33 2.17
C GLY A 1 -17.40 -33.84 2.30
N MET A 2 -16.63 -33.23 1.40
CA MET A 2 -16.32 -31.79 1.42
C MET A 2 -17.57 -30.95 1.12
N HIS A 3 -17.81 -29.90 1.93
CA HIS A 3 -19.00 -29.06 1.87
C HIS A 3 -19.10 -28.28 0.54
N PRO A 4 -20.28 -28.15 -0.09
CA PRO A 4 -20.45 -27.55 -1.43
C PRO A 4 -20.06 -26.07 -1.56
N GLU A 5 -19.78 -25.39 -0.44
CA GLU A 5 -19.27 -24.00 -0.41
C GLU A 5 -17.75 -23.89 -0.20
N PHE A 6 -17.03 -25.01 -0.05
CA PHE A 6 -15.58 -25.00 0.14
C PHE A 6 -14.91 -24.41 -1.12
N GLY A 7 -14.34 -23.21 -1.00
CA GLY A 7 -13.72 -22.47 -2.12
C GLY A 7 -14.57 -21.36 -2.76
N ARG A 8 -15.84 -21.18 -2.38
CA ARG A 8 -16.72 -20.12 -2.97
C ARG A 8 -16.72 -18.80 -2.21
N ARG A 9 -16.06 -18.70 -1.05
CA ARG A 9 -15.93 -17.46 -0.28
C ARG A 9 -14.47 -17.04 -0.19
N LEU A 10 -14.03 -16.19 -1.12
CA LEU A 10 -12.81 -15.40 -0.95
C LEU A 10 -13.04 -14.46 0.25
N ARG A 11 -12.52 -14.84 1.42
CA ARG A 11 -12.41 -13.90 2.54
C ARG A 11 -11.21 -13.01 2.25
N LEU A 12 -11.47 -11.86 1.65
CA LEU A 12 -10.47 -10.81 1.53
C LEU A 12 -9.97 -10.48 2.94
N ALA A 13 -8.66 -10.58 3.15
CA ALA A 13 -8.04 -10.26 4.42
C ALA A 13 -8.09 -8.74 4.62
N GLY A 14 -8.76 -8.29 5.68
CA GLY A 14 -8.70 -6.90 6.11
C GLY A 14 -7.32 -6.53 6.64
N SER A 15 -7.08 -5.23 6.84
CA SER A 15 -5.81 -4.69 7.35
C SER A 15 -5.32 -5.38 8.63
N THR A 16 -6.20 -5.69 9.58
CA THR A 16 -5.85 -6.42 10.81
C THR A 16 -5.30 -7.82 10.55
N ALA A 17 -5.88 -8.56 9.60
CA ALA A 17 -5.42 -9.90 9.27
C ALA A 17 -4.07 -9.86 8.53
N TYR A 18 -3.89 -8.86 7.65
CA TYR A 18 -2.61 -8.57 7.01
C TYR A 18 -1.52 -8.26 8.05
N LEU A 19 -1.73 -7.28 8.92
CA LEU A 19 -0.74 -6.86 9.93
C LEU A 19 -0.40 -7.98 10.92
N ARG A 20 -1.39 -8.78 11.33
CA ARG A 20 -1.14 -9.96 12.17
C ARG A 20 -0.25 -10.97 11.44
N THR A 21 -0.57 -11.27 10.19
CA THR A 21 0.23 -12.18 9.36
C THR A 21 1.66 -11.64 9.22
N GLN A 22 1.81 -10.34 8.98
CA GLN A 22 3.11 -9.67 8.86
C GLN A 22 3.97 -9.82 10.13
N ALA A 23 3.38 -9.59 11.30
CA ALA A 23 4.08 -9.76 12.58
C ALA A 23 4.47 -11.22 12.84
N VAL A 24 3.58 -12.17 12.56
CA VAL A 24 3.91 -13.60 12.67
C VAL A 24 5.04 -13.98 11.71
N SER A 25 5.01 -13.48 10.47
CA SER A 25 6.09 -13.70 9.50
C SER A 25 7.43 -13.19 10.00
N ARG A 26 7.50 -11.99 10.62
CA ARG A 26 8.75 -11.46 11.19
C ARG A 26 9.32 -12.35 12.31
N LEU A 27 8.44 -12.96 13.12
CA LEU A 27 8.85 -13.88 14.18
C LEU A 27 9.32 -15.23 13.63
N MET A 28 8.67 -15.74 12.58
CA MET A 28 8.98 -17.05 12.00
C MET A 28 10.15 -17.01 11.01
N LEU A 29 10.33 -15.89 10.31
CA LEU A 29 11.39 -15.67 9.31
C LEU A 29 12.51 -14.81 9.92
N ASP A 30 13.03 -15.25 11.05
CA ASP A 30 14.07 -14.52 11.80
C ASP A 30 15.38 -14.35 11.01
N ASN A 31 15.62 -15.21 10.02
CA ASN A 31 16.76 -15.20 9.11
C ASN A 31 16.58 -14.35 7.84
N ILE A 32 15.41 -13.74 7.63
CA ILE A 32 15.17 -12.84 6.51
C ILE A 32 15.43 -11.40 6.97
N TYR A 33 16.41 -10.74 6.33
CA TYR A 33 16.81 -9.39 6.70
C TYR A 33 15.70 -8.37 6.47
N SER A 34 15.17 -8.32 5.24
CA SER A 34 14.19 -7.32 4.82
C SER A 34 12.80 -7.90 4.68
N ILE A 35 11.81 -7.23 5.24
CA ILE A 35 10.40 -7.51 4.99
C ILE A 35 9.69 -6.22 4.59
N GLY A 36 9.07 -6.26 3.40
CA GLY A 36 8.39 -5.12 2.80
C GLY A 36 7.00 -4.87 3.38
N SER A 37 6.62 -3.59 3.47
CA SER A 37 5.24 -3.18 3.70
C SER A 37 4.45 -3.18 2.39
N SER A 38 3.17 -3.56 2.43
CA SER A 38 2.31 -3.64 1.24
C SER A 38 1.52 -2.35 1.02
N TRP A 39 2.16 -1.18 1.15
CA TRP A 39 1.45 0.12 1.05
C TRP A 39 0.78 0.36 -0.31
N VAL A 40 1.32 -0.22 -1.39
CA VAL A 40 0.79 -0.07 -2.77
C VAL A 40 -0.63 -0.62 -2.88
N THR A 41 -0.92 -1.72 -2.18
CA THR A 41 -2.22 -2.40 -2.21
C THR A 41 -3.07 -2.10 -0.98
N MET A 42 -2.44 -2.05 0.20
CA MET A 42 -3.12 -1.84 1.48
C MET A 42 -3.34 -0.36 1.83
N GLY A 43 -2.63 0.54 1.16
CA GLY A 43 -2.66 1.98 1.38
C GLY A 43 -1.54 2.51 2.27
N PRO A 44 -1.25 3.82 2.19
CA PRO A 44 -0.10 4.44 2.84
C PRO A 44 -0.09 4.24 4.36
N HIS A 45 -1.23 4.47 5.02
CA HIS A 45 -1.33 4.35 6.48
C HIS A 45 -1.19 2.91 6.98
N ILE A 46 -1.66 1.92 6.21
CA ILE A 46 -1.47 0.51 6.59
C ILE A 46 0.00 0.12 6.38
N GLY A 47 0.63 0.59 5.31
CA GLY A 47 2.06 0.41 5.09
C GLY A 47 2.92 1.04 6.19
N GLN A 48 2.59 2.27 6.59
CA GLN A 48 3.21 2.97 7.70
C GLN A 48 3.08 2.16 9.01
N LEU A 49 1.87 1.66 9.31
CA LEU A 49 1.64 0.85 10.49
C LEU A 49 2.42 -0.48 10.44
N ALA A 50 2.58 -1.07 9.25
CA ALA A 50 3.32 -2.33 9.08
C ALA A 50 4.77 -2.27 9.56
N LEU A 51 5.39 -1.07 9.63
CA LEU A 51 6.71 -0.88 10.22
C LEU A 51 6.76 -1.32 11.70
N HIS A 52 5.68 -1.09 12.44
CA HIS A 52 5.55 -1.59 13.82
C HIS A 52 5.21 -3.08 13.91
N TYR A 53 4.88 -3.72 12.78
CA TYR A 53 4.53 -5.13 12.68
C TYR A 53 5.64 -5.95 11.99
N GLY A 54 6.88 -5.44 11.98
CA GLY A 54 8.06 -6.18 11.55
C GLY A 54 8.49 -5.94 10.11
N ALA A 55 7.82 -5.04 9.37
CA ALA A 55 8.38 -4.51 8.14
C ALA A 55 9.52 -3.53 8.46
N ASN A 56 10.56 -3.53 7.64
CA ASN A 56 11.66 -2.55 7.70
C ASN A 56 11.91 -1.90 6.33
N ASP A 57 11.08 -2.20 5.34
CA ASP A 57 11.20 -1.72 3.99
C ASP A 57 9.85 -1.21 3.49
N MET A 58 9.78 0.06 3.10
CA MET A 58 8.60 0.62 2.45
C MET A 58 8.67 0.45 0.93
N GLY A 59 9.61 -0.32 0.38
CA GLY A 59 9.71 -0.55 -1.05
C GLY A 59 10.20 0.67 -1.84
N SER A 60 10.00 0.63 -3.15
CA SER A 60 10.46 1.68 -4.06
C SER A 60 9.47 2.82 -4.17
N VAL A 61 9.99 4.02 -4.47
CA VAL A 61 9.20 5.17 -4.87
C VAL A 61 8.44 4.84 -6.15
N MET A 62 7.16 5.22 -6.22
CA MET A 62 6.43 5.26 -7.49
C MET A 62 6.37 6.71 -7.93
N MET A 63 7.11 7.05 -8.99
CA MET A 63 6.86 8.28 -9.73
C MET A 63 5.92 7.91 -10.88
N GLU A 64 4.88 8.72 -11.09
CA GLU A 64 3.89 8.50 -12.14
C GLU A 64 4.55 8.15 -13.47
N GLU A 65 3.92 7.21 -14.17
CA GLU A 65 4.20 6.71 -15.53
C GLU A 65 5.02 5.39 -15.64
N ASN A 66 4.30 4.31 -16.01
CA ASN A 66 4.74 3.06 -16.69
C ASN A 66 4.80 1.69 -15.99
N VAL A 67 4.34 1.46 -14.76
CA VAL A 67 4.32 0.07 -14.19
C VAL A 67 2.95 -0.40 -13.67
N VAL A 68 1.93 0.45 -13.74
CA VAL A 68 0.76 0.33 -12.86
C VAL A 68 -0.53 -0.02 -13.60
N SER A 69 -0.48 -0.88 -14.63
CA SER A 69 -1.69 -1.28 -15.36
C SER A 69 -2.33 -2.61 -14.92
N ALA A 70 -1.73 -3.39 -13.99
CA ALA A 70 -2.16 -4.77 -13.76
C ALA A 70 -2.89 -5.07 -12.43
N ALA A 71 -2.85 -4.19 -11.41
CA ALA A 71 -3.19 -4.59 -10.02
C ALA A 71 -4.51 -4.04 -9.42
N GLY A 72 -5.39 -3.41 -10.21
CA GLY A 72 -6.80 -3.17 -9.83
C GLY A 72 -7.11 -2.09 -8.78
N THR A 73 -6.15 -1.62 -7.99
CA THR A 73 -6.15 -0.30 -7.29
C THR A 73 -4.75 -0.13 -6.71
N THR A 74 -4.08 0.97 -7.04
CA THR A 74 -2.71 1.21 -6.59
C THR A 74 -2.57 2.61 -6.06
N TYR A 75 -1.90 2.71 -4.92
CA TYR A 75 -1.45 3.99 -4.39
C TYR A 75 -0.12 4.35 -5.07
N CYS A 76 0.05 5.63 -5.37
CA CYS A 76 1.32 6.19 -5.82
C CYS A 76 1.88 7.05 -4.69
N LEU A 77 3.12 6.78 -4.27
CA LEU A 77 3.81 7.56 -3.24
C LEU A 77 5.18 7.98 -3.78
N ASP A 78 5.43 9.29 -3.75
CA ASP A 78 6.72 9.85 -4.08
C ASP A 78 7.71 9.72 -2.90
N GLU A 79 8.97 10.10 -3.17
CA GLU A 79 10.04 10.00 -2.18
C GLU A 79 9.77 10.83 -0.90
N PRO A 80 9.37 12.12 -0.98
CA PRO A 80 9.05 12.89 0.22
C PRO A 80 7.94 12.27 1.07
N VAL A 81 6.87 11.74 0.47
CA VAL A 81 5.77 11.13 1.23
C VAL A 81 6.24 9.84 1.92
N LEU A 82 7.01 8.98 1.25
CA LEU A 82 7.55 7.77 1.89
C LEU A 82 8.46 8.12 3.09
N ASN A 83 9.37 9.08 2.92
CA ASN A 83 10.25 9.52 4.00
C ASN A 83 9.46 10.08 5.18
N ARG A 84 8.43 10.89 4.90
CA ARG A 84 7.56 11.44 5.93
C ARG A 84 6.82 10.35 6.71
N LEU A 85 6.23 9.37 6.02
CA LEU A 85 5.50 8.28 6.65
C LEU A 85 6.40 7.45 7.57
N ILE A 86 7.61 7.10 7.11
CA ILE A 86 8.59 6.37 7.91
C ILE A 86 8.97 7.18 9.16
N ARG A 87 9.22 8.49 9.00
CA ARG A 87 9.59 9.37 10.11
C ARG A 87 8.47 9.57 11.13
N GLU A 88 7.25 9.81 10.66
CA GLU A 88 6.08 9.96 11.53
C GLU A 88 5.75 8.67 12.30
N ALA A 89 6.14 7.50 11.76
CA ALA A 89 6.10 6.22 12.48
C ALA A 89 7.25 6.06 13.51
N GLY A 90 8.12 7.05 13.66
CA GLY A 90 9.23 7.03 14.63
C GLY A 90 10.49 6.32 14.15
N PHE A 91 10.61 6.02 12.86
CA PHE A 91 11.79 5.39 12.27
C PHE A 91 12.66 6.40 11.50
N LEU A 92 13.92 6.03 11.24
CA LEU A 92 14.81 6.83 10.41
C LEU A 92 14.68 6.40 8.93
N PRO A 93 14.24 7.28 8.02
CA PRO A 93 14.18 6.93 6.61
C PRO A 93 15.59 6.75 6.02
N ALA A 94 15.72 5.78 5.12
CA ALA A 94 16.96 5.50 4.42
C ALA A 94 16.68 5.04 3.00
N GLN A 95 17.53 5.46 2.06
CA GLN A 95 17.56 4.94 0.70
C GLN A 95 18.45 3.71 0.66
N ARG A 96 17.97 2.66 -0.01
CA ARG A 96 18.70 1.41 -0.24
C ARG A 96 18.83 1.10 -1.73
N ASP A 97 19.74 0.20 -2.06
CA ASP A 97 19.75 -0.45 -3.37
C ASP A 97 18.91 -1.75 -3.38
N ASN A 98 19.05 -2.54 -4.45
CA ASN A 98 18.33 -3.82 -4.61
C ASN A 98 18.92 -4.97 -3.77
N THR A 99 20.15 -4.82 -3.26
CA THR A 99 20.78 -5.76 -2.32
C THR A 99 20.50 -5.39 -0.86
N TYR A 100 19.72 -4.34 -0.63
CA TYR A 100 19.34 -3.78 0.67
C TYR A 100 20.49 -3.08 1.41
N ASP A 101 21.55 -2.71 0.70
CA ASP A 101 22.62 -1.90 1.25
C ASP A 101 22.15 -0.44 1.34
N ILE A 102 22.46 0.20 2.48
CA ILE A 102 22.06 1.59 2.72
C ILE A 102 22.96 2.53 1.93
N LEU A 103 22.36 3.25 0.97
CA LEU A 103 23.04 4.26 0.16
C LEU A 103 23.07 5.61 0.86
N LYS A 104 21.97 5.98 1.52
CA LYS A 104 21.80 7.30 2.15
C LYS A 104 20.88 7.24 3.35
N LEU A 105 21.34 7.78 4.48
CA LEU A 105 20.49 8.07 5.63
C LEU A 105 19.84 9.45 5.47
N ASN A 106 18.53 9.50 5.62
CA ASN A 106 17.75 10.73 5.53
C ASN A 106 17.46 11.24 6.96
N SER A 107 18.51 11.68 7.68
CA SER A 107 18.43 12.08 9.11
C SER A 107 18.46 13.59 9.36
N GLY A 108 18.95 14.38 8.40
CA GLY A 108 19.18 15.81 8.56
C GLY A 108 18.17 16.69 7.83
N ALA A 109 18.35 18.00 7.91
CA ALA A 109 17.49 19.00 7.25
C ALA A 109 17.36 18.81 5.73
N ASP A 110 18.34 18.17 5.10
CA ASP A 110 18.33 17.86 3.67
C ASP A 110 17.47 16.64 3.28
N SER A 111 16.84 15.99 4.27
CA SER A 111 15.93 14.87 4.06
C SER A 111 14.79 15.26 3.11
N PRO A 112 14.40 14.39 2.14
CA PRO A 112 13.38 14.74 1.14
C PRO A 112 12.08 15.27 1.72
N ASP A 113 11.58 14.67 2.81
CA ASP A 113 10.39 15.11 3.53
C ASP A 113 10.56 16.46 4.22
N LEU A 114 11.74 16.74 4.79
CA LEU A 114 11.99 17.97 5.56
C LEU A 114 12.21 19.20 4.67
N ARG A 115 12.52 19.01 3.38
CA ARG A 115 12.66 20.09 2.40
C ARG A 115 11.34 20.53 1.77
N VAL A 116 10.24 19.82 2.01
CA VAL A 116 8.93 20.15 1.43
C VAL A 116 8.33 21.36 2.15
N GLY A 117 8.31 22.49 1.46
CA GLY A 117 7.65 23.72 1.95
C GLY A 117 6.13 23.73 1.74
N ASP A 118 5.64 23.05 0.71
CA ASP A 118 4.21 22.93 0.41
C ASP A 118 3.83 21.47 0.12
N TRP A 119 3.04 20.89 1.02
CA TRP A 119 2.55 19.51 0.90
C TRP A 119 1.34 19.38 -0.02
N SER A 120 0.78 20.48 -0.52
CA SER A 120 -0.42 20.45 -1.37
C SER A 120 -0.21 19.69 -2.68
N ALA A 121 1.03 19.65 -3.16
CA ALA A 121 1.49 18.93 -4.35
C ALA A 121 1.91 17.47 -4.09
N HIS A 122 1.99 17.05 -2.82
CA HIS A 122 2.45 15.72 -2.41
C HIS A 122 1.28 14.93 -1.83
N ARG A 123 0.51 14.25 -2.70
CA ARG A 123 -0.68 13.48 -2.28
C ARG A 123 -0.53 12.01 -2.63
N ALA A 124 -1.01 11.17 -1.73
CA ALA A 124 -1.17 9.75 -1.98
C ALA A 124 -2.37 9.57 -2.91
N ASP A 125 -2.13 9.57 -4.21
CA ASP A 125 -3.19 9.40 -5.18
C ASP A 125 -3.56 7.93 -5.35
N ARG A 126 -4.87 7.70 -5.51
CA ARG A 126 -5.42 6.38 -5.81
C ARG A 126 -5.66 6.30 -7.31
N LEU A 127 -4.94 5.42 -7.99
CA LEU A 127 -5.22 5.08 -9.38
C LEU A 127 -6.37 4.06 -9.40
N ALA A 128 -7.57 4.54 -9.68
CA ALA A 128 -8.73 3.67 -9.91
C ALA A 128 -8.72 3.18 -11.36
N VAL A 129 -8.45 1.90 -11.58
CA VAL A 129 -8.67 1.27 -12.89
C VAL A 129 -10.12 0.81 -12.93
N HIS A 130 -10.96 1.48 -13.74
CA HIS A 130 -12.26 0.95 -14.10
C HIS A 130 -12.05 -0.37 -14.86
N LEU A 131 -12.29 -1.51 -14.21
CA LEU A 131 -12.48 -2.76 -14.91
C LEU A 131 -13.74 -2.59 -15.77
N GLY A 132 -13.56 -2.45 -17.07
CA GLY A 132 -14.66 -2.38 -18.03
C GLY A 132 -15.58 -3.58 -17.86
N GLY A 133 -16.79 -3.32 -17.38
CA GLY A 133 -17.90 -4.26 -17.44
C GLY A 133 -18.39 -4.33 -18.88
N GLY A 134 -18.29 -5.53 -19.47
CA GLY A 134 -19.02 -5.87 -20.68
C GLY A 134 -20.53 -5.82 -20.43
N ASP A 135 -21.23 -5.46 -21.50
CA ASP A 135 -22.66 -5.29 -21.70
C ASP A 135 -23.54 -6.41 -21.10
N ASP A 136 -24.63 -6.02 -20.42
CA ASP A 136 -26.01 -6.48 -20.67
C ASP A 136 -26.94 -6.13 -19.50
N GLY A 137 -27.97 -5.33 -19.78
CA GLY A 137 -29.12 -5.17 -18.89
C GLY A 137 -29.82 -3.83 -19.00
N LYS A 138 -30.78 -3.74 -19.93
CA LYS A 138 -31.74 -2.64 -20.04
C LYS A 138 -32.30 -2.25 -18.66
N ALA A 139 -32.14 -1.00 -18.28
CA ALA A 139 -32.86 -0.42 -17.15
C ALA A 139 -34.35 -0.29 -17.52
N GLU A 140 -35.20 -1.13 -16.93
CA GLU A 140 -36.65 -0.90 -16.91
C GLU A 140 -36.99 0.13 -15.83
N LEU A 141 -37.57 1.25 -16.26
CA LEU A 141 -38.03 2.34 -15.41
C LEU A 141 -39.45 2.00 -14.91
N THR A 142 -39.57 1.45 -13.70
CA THR A 142 -40.89 1.29 -13.06
C THR A 142 -41.27 2.60 -12.37
N VAL A 143 -42.14 3.39 -12.99
CA VAL A 143 -42.80 4.52 -12.33
C VAL A 143 -43.98 3.99 -11.54
N GLY A 144 -43.85 3.92 -10.21
CA GLY A 144 -44.96 3.72 -9.29
C GLY A 144 -45.15 4.98 -8.47
N VAL A 145 -46.20 5.74 -8.77
CA VAL A 145 -46.81 6.66 -7.80
C VAL A 145 -48.26 6.24 -7.66
N SER A 146 -48.58 5.76 -6.46
CA SER A 146 -49.94 5.60 -5.95
C SER A 146 -50.38 6.93 -5.36
N ASP A 147 -51.50 7.47 -5.84
CA ASP A 147 -52.72 7.79 -5.08
C ASP A 147 -53.81 8.28 -6.04
#